data_AF-A0A2P6NZY6-F1
#
_entry.id   AF-A0A2P6NZY6-F1
#
_cell.length_a   1.000
_cell.length_b   1.000
_cell.length_c   1.000
_cell.angle_alpha   90.00
_cell.angle_beta   90.00
_cell.angle_gamma   90.00
#
_symmetry.space_group_name_H-M   'P 1'
#
loop_
_entity.id
_entity.type
_entity.pdbx_description
1 polymer ?
#
loop_
_entity_poly.entity_id
_entity_poly.type
_entity_poly.pdbx_seq_one_letter_code
_entity_poly.pdbx_strand_id
1 'polypeptide(L)'
;MIEEDNNRDHDNRRARLNPDPSDQSPNNRGAKSGKGAGTTGWAPNESSGRDNGGHTEEDNMPRQTHSNQSVRDWPHHQEADMLRGSGLTDEIPLKFQIEEGVKSAASGQYNDIFCSNDLIQKLHAYKNKLEHIPKESYYKARSKANAYEGLGKHIFINRAAIKMANMDAIFSFTRPKHPESDNRLHFADVCAGPGGFSEYILWRKRRDARGWGLTLRGKEDFRVFSFCPEAPRENFTAVYGVDDTGDVTVTDNIRNFSETGLDVTGDENNQETRSKQLILCQIATMLCTLREHGNFFCKIFDVFTPFTVGLLYILYRSFEEISIIKPYTCRPANSERYIVGMNLVRRDNLKIAEHLLTINDLLNRMKKGEDDVTHIIEEEIYSRDEKFMEYIRRSNLNIIKEQLEGLSTFFKFIDDSSLLGFSEQTDVARRCFKEWNLTDDSRRGRPPSNSGKSNSHGYNRESSQPYRDSNQPYRDSNVYQRDQETRPRQQEMYEPVIEDVRQKRQVKVASQKRETPAEEEPKFALNAMTMAALAKYKKR
;
A
#
# COMPACT_ATOMS: atom_id res chain seq x y z
N MET A 1 49.12 24.89 -18.09
CA MET A 1 49.70 26.15 -17.60
C MET A 1 48.90 26.48 -16.36
N ILE A 2 49.30 25.96 -15.19
CA ILE A 2 50.39 26.49 -14.33
C ILE A 2 50.01 27.90 -13.88
N GLU A 3 49.91 28.29 -12.62
CA GLU A 3 49.83 27.68 -11.27
C GLU A 3 49.87 28.90 -10.29
N GLU A 4 50.02 28.66 -8.98
CA GLU A 4 50.33 29.64 -7.91
C GLU A 4 49.16 30.57 -7.49
N ASP A 5 48.59 30.39 -6.29
CA ASP A 5 49.11 30.63 -4.92
C ASP A 5 49.08 32.11 -4.49
N ASN A 6 48.31 32.42 -3.43
CA ASN A 6 48.94 32.54 -2.10
C ASN A 6 47.94 32.70 -0.94
N ASN A 7 48.38 32.21 0.22
CA ASN A 7 47.72 32.26 1.52
C ASN A 7 48.17 33.50 2.32
N ARG A 8 47.36 34.02 3.26
CA ARG A 8 47.80 34.71 4.50
C ARG A 8 46.66 35.19 5.42
N ASP A 9 46.76 34.77 6.68
CA ASP A 9 46.04 35.34 7.82
C ASP A 9 46.48 36.77 8.17
N HIS A 10 45.61 37.54 8.85
CA HIS A 10 46.02 38.21 10.09
C HIS A 10 44.84 38.66 10.99
N ASP A 11 44.99 38.33 12.28
CA ASP A 11 44.15 38.73 13.43
C ASP A 11 44.06 40.25 13.68
N ASN A 12 42.91 40.75 14.17
CA ASN A 12 42.87 41.52 15.44
C ASN A 12 41.46 41.93 15.96
N ARG A 13 41.11 41.37 17.13
CA ARG A 13 40.61 42.04 18.36
C ARG A 13 39.28 42.83 18.41
N ARG A 14 38.35 42.21 19.18
CA ARG A 14 37.65 42.74 20.39
C ARG A 14 36.89 44.07 20.33
N ALA A 15 35.57 43.97 20.59
CA ALA A 15 34.97 44.54 21.81
C ALA A 15 33.72 43.73 22.23
N ARG A 16 33.56 43.50 23.55
CA ARG A 16 32.29 43.05 24.17
C ARG A 16 31.61 44.27 24.79
N LEU A 17 30.28 44.25 24.96
CA LEU A 17 29.57 44.70 26.18
C LEU A 17 28.05 44.47 26.08
N ASN A 18 27.50 43.83 27.12
CA ASN A 18 26.11 43.79 27.59
C ASN A 18 26.17 44.21 29.09
N PRO A 19 25.09 44.51 29.84
CA PRO A 19 23.66 44.22 29.58
C PRO A 19 22.66 45.37 29.92
N ASP A 20 21.36 45.00 29.83
CA ASP A 20 20.09 45.56 30.34
C ASP A 20 20.13 46.25 31.74
N PRO A 21 19.19 47.18 32.11
CA PRO A 21 17.91 46.73 32.72
C PRO A 21 16.63 47.60 32.54
N SER A 22 15.48 46.93 32.73
CA SER A 22 14.27 47.33 33.52
C SER A 22 13.12 48.21 32.95
N ASP A 23 11.96 47.55 32.83
CA ASP A 23 10.67 47.80 33.53
C ASP A 23 9.83 49.08 33.29
N GLN A 24 8.56 48.90 32.84
CA GLN A 24 7.36 49.47 33.49
C GLN A 24 6.02 48.98 32.89
N SER A 25 5.05 48.70 33.76
CA SER A 25 3.62 48.46 33.44
C SER A 25 2.74 49.69 33.68
N PRO A 26 1.47 49.73 33.22
CA PRO A 26 0.41 50.17 34.14
C PRO A 26 -1.01 49.52 34.01
N ASN A 27 -1.54 49.12 35.17
CA ASN A 27 -2.92 49.18 35.70
C ASN A 27 -4.20 49.24 34.80
N ASN A 28 -4.97 48.14 34.81
CA ASN A 28 -6.11 47.87 35.72
C ASN A 28 -7.27 48.90 35.96
N ARG A 29 -8.50 48.50 35.58
CA ARG A 29 -9.84 48.74 36.22
C ARG A 29 -10.73 47.53 35.81
N GLY A 30 -11.60 46.85 36.56
CA GLY A 30 -12.46 47.16 37.73
C GLY A 30 -13.93 47.34 37.27
N ALA A 31 -15.00 46.76 37.85
CA ALA A 31 -15.19 45.77 38.93
C ALA A 31 -16.69 45.32 39.04
N LYS A 32 -17.00 44.20 39.76
CA LYS A 32 -18.31 43.85 40.41
C LYS A 32 -19.55 43.60 39.50
N SER A 33 -20.63 42.90 39.88
CA SER A 33 -20.97 41.92 40.94
C SER A 33 -22.42 41.40 40.75
N GLY A 34 -22.79 40.16 41.13
CA GLY A 34 -24.19 39.73 41.19
C GLY A 34 -24.41 38.31 41.74
N LYS A 35 -25.38 38.11 42.65
CA LYS A 35 -25.74 36.83 43.30
C LYS A 35 -27.20 36.43 42.99
N GLY A 36 -27.50 35.14 43.07
CA GLY A 36 -28.86 34.56 43.15
C GLY A 36 -28.85 33.09 42.70
N ALA A 37 -28.73 32.08 43.55
CA ALA A 37 -29.67 31.56 44.57
C ALA A 37 -30.79 30.68 43.97
N GLY A 38 -30.85 29.41 44.40
CA GLY A 38 -31.81 28.40 43.92
C GLY A 38 -31.54 27.02 44.53
N THR A 39 -31.99 26.78 45.75
CA THR A 39 -31.75 25.57 46.55
C THR A 39 -32.88 24.54 46.48
N THR A 40 -32.57 23.25 46.56
CA THR A 40 -33.28 22.15 47.29
C THR A 40 -32.51 20.83 47.04
N GLY A 41 -32.36 19.85 47.94
CA GLY A 41 -32.62 19.76 49.38
C GLY A 41 -32.44 18.31 49.90
N TRP A 42 -32.14 18.14 51.21
CA TRP A 42 -32.32 16.91 52.03
C TRP A 42 -31.33 15.72 51.88
N ALA A 43 -30.16 15.81 52.55
CA ALA A 43 -29.84 15.31 53.92
C ALA A 43 -30.35 13.91 54.40
N PRO A 44 -29.89 13.35 55.55
CA PRO A 44 -28.80 12.36 55.60
C PRO A 44 -29.07 11.15 56.54
N ASN A 45 -28.08 10.26 56.78
CA ASN A 45 -27.76 9.85 58.16
C ASN A 45 -26.39 9.16 58.35
N GLU A 46 -25.82 9.35 59.54
CA GLU A 46 -24.61 8.68 60.06
C GLU A 46 -24.98 7.42 60.87
N SER A 47 -24.02 6.53 61.12
CA SER A 47 -23.75 5.98 62.47
C SER A 47 -22.46 5.13 62.52
N SER A 48 -21.88 5.04 63.72
CA SER A 48 -20.53 4.57 64.03
C SER A 48 -20.48 3.19 64.70
N GLY A 49 -19.30 2.54 64.72
CA GLY A 49 -19.18 1.15 65.21
C GLY A 49 -17.76 0.65 65.56
N ARG A 50 -17.08 1.34 66.48
CA ARG A 50 -15.99 0.93 67.44
C ARG A 50 -15.01 -0.24 67.16
N ASP A 51 -13.77 0.01 67.57
CA ASP A 51 -12.64 -0.93 67.71
C ASP A 51 -12.84 -2.05 68.76
N ASN A 52 -12.15 -3.20 68.57
CA ASN A 52 -11.01 -3.58 69.43
C ASN A 52 -10.38 -4.94 69.08
N GLY A 53 -9.07 -5.07 69.34
CA GLY A 53 -8.38 -6.35 69.61
C GLY A 53 -7.60 -6.94 68.43
N GLY A 54 -6.27 -6.90 68.51
CA GLY A 54 -5.38 -7.59 67.56
C GLY A 54 -4.71 -8.83 68.16
N HIS A 55 -4.11 -9.67 67.31
CA HIS A 55 -2.90 -10.45 67.62
C HIS A 55 -2.28 -11.07 66.35
N THR A 56 -0.94 -11.09 66.35
CA THR A 56 -0.02 -12.00 65.63
C THR A 56 -0.02 -12.07 64.10
N GLU A 57 1.17 -11.78 63.55
CA GLU A 57 1.59 -12.06 62.17
C GLU A 57 1.71 -13.57 61.92
N GLU A 58 1.26 -14.04 60.76
CA GLU A 58 1.74 -15.29 60.15
C GLU A 58 1.64 -15.18 58.61
N ASP A 59 2.62 -15.74 57.91
CA ASP A 59 2.84 -15.53 56.48
C ASP A 59 1.66 -15.97 55.60
N ASN A 60 1.17 -15.05 54.77
CA ASN A 60 0.31 -15.40 53.63
C ASN A 60 0.63 -14.49 52.44
N MET A 61 1.52 -14.96 51.55
CA MET A 61 1.75 -14.29 50.27
C MET A 61 0.40 -14.21 49.51
N PRO A 62 -0.06 -13.01 49.13
CA PRO A 62 -1.20 -12.93 48.23
C PRO A 62 -0.77 -13.53 46.89
N ARG A 63 -1.40 -14.65 46.51
CA ARG A 63 -1.38 -15.11 45.12
C ARG A 63 -1.78 -13.91 44.27
N GLN A 64 -0.87 -13.45 43.40
CA GLN A 64 -1.21 -12.44 42.42
C GLN A 64 -2.35 -12.98 41.56
N THR A 65 -3.58 -12.55 41.87
CA THR A 65 -4.69 -12.71 40.96
C THR A 65 -4.28 -11.99 39.68
N HIS A 66 -4.27 -12.73 38.56
CA HIS A 66 -4.02 -12.13 37.26
C HIS A 66 -4.92 -10.90 37.13
N SER A 67 -4.31 -9.73 37.07
CA SER A 67 -5.06 -8.50 36.87
C SER A 67 -5.82 -8.65 35.56
N ASN A 68 -7.12 -8.33 35.59
CA ASN A 68 -7.93 -8.22 34.38
C ASN A 68 -7.30 -7.11 33.52
N GLN A 69 -6.36 -7.48 32.65
CA GLN A 69 -6.03 -6.68 31.48
C GLN A 69 -7.33 -6.58 30.71
N SER A 70 -7.90 -5.37 30.66
CA SER A 70 -9.11 -5.11 29.90
C SER A 70 -8.85 -5.52 28.45
N VAL A 71 -9.59 -6.53 27.98
CA VAL A 71 -9.55 -7.01 26.60
C VAL A 71 -9.60 -5.81 25.67
N ARG A 72 -8.52 -5.56 24.91
CA ARG A 72 -8.42 -4.36 24.08
C ARG A 72 -9.31 -4.58 22.86
N ASP A 73 -10.42 -3.84 22.78
CA ASP A 73 -11.29 -3.91 21.63
C ASP A 73 -10.62 -3.26 20.41
N TRP A 74 -9.98 -4.09 19.60
CA TRP A 74 -9.42 -3.68 18.32
C TRP A 74 -10.54 -3.51 17.27
N PRO A 75 -10.55 -2.42 16.49
CA PRO A 75 -11.56 -2.21 15.47
C PRO A 75 -11.48 -3.26 14.35
N HIS A 76 -12.60 -3.48 13.67
CA HIS A 76 -12.72 -4.40 12.52
C HIS A 76 -13.40 -3.72 11.32
N HIS A 77 -14.22 -2.69 11.60
CA HIS A 77 -14.66 -1.69 10.63
C HIS A 77 -13.58 -0.60 10.47
N GLN A 78 -13.35 -0.15 9.24
CA GLN A 78 -12.37 0.90 8.92
C GLN A 78 -12.98 1.85 7.90
N GLU A 79 -12.90 3.16 8.16
CA GLU A 79 -13.28 4.20 7.21
C GLU A 79 -12.05 4.77 6.48
N ALA A 80 -12.26 5.34 5.30
CA ALA A 80 -11.21 5.98 4.50
C ALA A 80 -11.34 7.51 4.54
N ASP A 81 -10.21 8.19 4.75
CA ASP A 81 -10.10 9.65 4.61
C ASP A 81 -10.08 10.01 3.12
N MET A 82 -11.24 10.35 2.57
CA MET A 82 -11.45 10.63 1.14
C MET A 82 -11.17 12.09 0.82
N LEU A 83 -10.15 12.35 -0.01
CA LEU A 83 -9.96 13.66 -0.64
C LEU A 83 -10.72 13.69 -1.96
N ARG A 84 -11.78 14.50 -2.04
CA ARG A 84 -12.41 14.81 -3.33
C ARG A 84 -11.40 15.44 -4.27
N GLY A 85 -11.18 14.81 -5.42
CA GLY A 85 -10.45 15.36 -6.55
C GLY A 85 -11.01 16.71 -6.94
N SER A 86 -10.17 17.57 -7.51
CA SER A 86 -10.58 18.94 -7.82
C SER A 86 -11.54 19.04 -9.01
N GLY A 87 -11.74 17.95 -9.77
CA GLY A 87 -12.59 17.91 -10.96
C GLY A 87 -12.14 18.85 -12.09
N LEU A 88 -10.94 19.45 -11.95
CA LEU A 88 -10.46 20.52 -12.82
C LEU A 88 -10.15 19.99 -14.22
N THR A 89 -11.01 20.41 -15.16
CA THR A 89 -10.91 20.22 -16.61
C THR A 89 -9.61 20.73 -17.22
N ASP A 90 -8.95 21.67 -16.55
CA ASP A 90 -7.74 22.32 -17.05
C ASP A 90 -6.61 21.32 -17.19
N GLU A 91 -5.79 21.47 -18.23
CA GLU A 91 -4.61 20.64 -18.44
C GLU A 91 -3.66 20.73 -17.24
N ILE A 92 -3.06 19.60 -16.85
CA ILE A 92 -1.92 19.60 -15.93
C ILE A 92 -0.69 20.07 -16.73
N PRO A 93 0.08 21.07 -16.28
CA PRO A 93 1.34 21.43 -16.94
C PRO A 93 2.38 20.32 -16.74
N LEU A 94 2.48 19.41 -17.71
CA LEU A 94 3.38 18.25 -17.66
C LEU A 94 4.82 18.65 -18.00
N LYS A 95 5.66 18.76 -16.96
CA LYS A 95 7.10 19.04 -17.07
C LYS A 95 7.85 18.33 -15.93
N PHE A 96 8.90 17.59 -16.26
CA PHE A 96 9.75 16.93 -15.26
C PHE A 96 11.04 17.72 -15.00
N GLN A 97 11.72 17.42 -13.90
CA GLN A 97 13.04 17.94 -13.57
C GLN A 97 14.04 16.78 -13.37
N ILE A 98 15.28 16.98 -13.84
CA ILE A 98 16.41 16.08 -13.66
C ILE A 98 17.41 16.79 -12.75
N GLU A 99 17.94 16.07 -11.76
CA GLU A 99 19.09 16.52 -10.97
C GLU A 99 20.35 15.80 -11.47
N GLU A 100 21.38 16.56 -11.88
CA GLU A 100 22.64 15.99 -12.40
C GLU A 100 23.56 15.61 -11.22
N GLY A 101 24.14 14.41 -11.26
CA GLY A 101 25.10 13.95 -10.24
C GLY A 101 24.52 13.61 -8.85
N VAL A 102 23.20 13.60 -8.66
CA VAL A 102 22.54 13.26 -7.39
C VAL A 102 21.54 12.13 -7.56
N LYS A 103 21.96 10.90 -7.24
CA LYS A 103 21.01 9.81 -6.97
C LYS A 103 20.28 10.13 -5.67
N SER A 104 19.00 10.51 -5.77
CA SER A 104 18.14 10.95 -4.65
C SER A 104 18.03 9.95 -3.48
N ALA A 105 18.50 8.72 -3.66
CA ALA A 105 18.52 7.65 -2.66
C ALA A 105 19.48 7.86 -1.47
N ALA A 106 20.31 8.93 -1.46
CA ALA A 106 21.47 9.02 -0.57
C ALA A 106 21.53 10.22 0.40
N SER A 107 20.82 11.34 0.18
CA SER A 107 21.01 12.54 1.01
C SER A 107 20.44 12.42 2.43
N GLY A 108 19.37 11.64 2.61
CA GLY A 108 18.63 11.53 3.88
C GLY A 108 17.97 12.84 4.35
N GLN A 109 18.10 13.92 3.57
CA GLN A 109 17.56 15.23 3.85
C GLN A 109 16.22 15.38 3.14
N TYR A 110 15.15 15.25 3.91
CA TYR A 110 13.80 15.60 3.48
C TYR A 110 13.53 17.04 3.91
N ASN A 111 12.87 17.80 3.04
CA ASN A 111 12.37 19.13 3.39
C ASN A 111 11.04 18.98 4.18
N ASP A 112 10.71 19.98 5.00
CA ASP A 112 9.50 19.95 5.85
C ASP A 112 8.19 20.15 5.06
N ILE A 113 8.22 20.08 3.71
CA ILE A 113 7.10 20.42 2.83
C ILE A 113 5.94 19.41 2.98
N PHE A 114 6.27 18.11 3.03
CA PHE A 114 5.29 17.01 3.05
C PHE A 114 5.17 16.32 4.42
N CYS A 115 6.21 16.43 5.26
CA CYS A 115 6.21 15.97 6.66
C CYS A 115 7.43 16.54 7.38
N SER A 116 7.36 16.68 8.71
CA SER A 116 8.50 17.10 9.54
C SER A 116 9.69 16.14 9.42
N ASN A 117 10.86 16.69 9.10
CA ASN A 117 12.15 16.01 9.01
C ASN A 117 12.53 15.32 10.34
N ASP A 118 12.26 15.94 11.50
CA ASP A 118 12.47 15.33 12.82
C ASP A 118 11.66 14.03 12.99
N LEU A 119 10.41 14.00 12.49
CA LEU A 119 9.57 12.80 12.52
C LEU A 119 10.09 11.72 11.55
N ILE A 120 10.57 12.10 10.37
CA ILE A 120 11.17 11.18 9.40
C ILE A 120 12.47 10.59 9.96
N GLN A 121 13.37 11.41 10.51
CA GLN A 121 14.60 10.97 11.16
C GLN A 121 14.32 10.05 12.34
N LYS A 122 13.33 10.37 13.18
CA LYS A 122 12.88 9.50 14.27
C LYS A 122 12.38 8.15 13.76
N LEU A 123 11.57 8.13 12.70
CA LEU A 123 11.11 6.89 12.07
C LEU A 123 12.28 6.08 11.51
N HIS A 124 13.23 6.72 10.82
CA HIS A 124 14.41 6.08 10.26
C HIS A 124 15.31 5.50 11.36
N ALA A 125 15.51 6.21 12.48
CA ALA A 125 16.24 5.70 13.63
C ALA A 125 15.59 4.44 14.26
N TYR A 126 14.27 4.27 14.16
CA TYR A 126 13.61 3.01 14.54
C TYR A 126 13.74 1.93 13.46
N LYS A 127 13.63 2.28 12.17
CA LYS A 127 13.79 1.32 11.05
C LYS A 127 15.22 0.73 11.00
N ASN A 128 16.25 1.55 11.16
CA ASN A 128 17.65 1.11 11.11
C ASN A 128 17.99 0.09 12.22
N LYS A 129 17.37 0.22 13.40
CA LYS A 129 17.50 -0.78 14.48
C LYS A 129 16.98 -2.17 14.11
N LEU A 130 16.13 -2.30 13.08
CA LEU A 130 15.62 -3.60 12.61
C LEU A 130 16.68 -4.42 11.88
N GLU A 131 17.68 -3.78 11.28
CA GLU A 131 18.68 -4.45 10.41
C GLU A 131 19.54 -5.46 11.17
N HIS A 132 19.76 -5.24 12.46
CA HIS A 132 20.58 -6.09 13.32
C HIS A 132 19.80 -7.20 14.04
N ILE A 133 18.49 -7.32 13.79
CA ILE A 133 17.62 -8.29 14.48
C ILE A 133 17.65 -9.65 13.75
N PRO A 134 17.95 -10.76 14.44
CA PRO A 134 17.85 -12.10 13.86
C PRO A 134 16.44 -12.39 13.32
N LYS A 135 16.34 -12.95 12.11
CA LYS A 135 15.06 -13.18 11.41
C LYS A 135 14.02 -13.93 12.25
N GLU A 136 14.43 -14.91 13.04
CA GLU A 136 13.53 -15.67 13.91
C GLU A 136 12.91 -14.79 15.00
N SER A 137 13.73 -14.03 15.73
CA SER A 137 13.28 -13.06 16.73
C SER A 137 12.38 -11.99 16.11
N TYR A 138 12.77 -11.47 14.93
CA TYR A 138 11.96 -10.53 14.16
C TYR A 138 10.56 -11.11 13.86
N TYR A 139 10.46 -12.33 13.33
CA TYR A 139 9.15 -12.92 13.01
C TYR A 139 8.31 -13.22 14.26
N LYS A 140 8.92 -13.69 15.35
CA LYS A 140 8.21 -13.91 16.62
C LYS A 140 7.68 -12.60 17.20
N ALA A 141 8.52 -11.56 17.33
CA ALA A 141 8.11 -10.26 17.84
C ALA A 141 7.05 -9.60 16.95
N ARG A 142 7.23 -9.62 15.62
CA ARG A 142 6.24 -9.11 14.65
C ARG A 142 4.88 -9.81 14.78
N SER A 143 4.89 -11.12 15.01
CA SER A 143 3.65 -11.89 15.19
C SER A 143 2.94 -11.56 16.51
N LYS A 144 3.69 -11.32 17.59
CA LYS A 144 3.13 -10.93 18.89
C LYS A 144 2.64 -9.47 18.90
N ALA A 145 3.35 -8.58 18.21
CA ALA A 145 3.13 -7.13 18.18
C ALA A 145 1.99 -6.64 17.26
N ASN A 146 1.35 -7.53 16.49
CA ASN A 146 0.30 -7.15 15.54
C ASN A 146 -1.04 -7.83 15.91
N ALA A 147 -2.02 -7.06 16.37
CA ALA A 147 -3.36 -7.55 16.70
C ALA A 147 -4.09 -8.20 15.51
N TYR A 148 -3.70 -7.86 14.28
CA TYR A 148 -4.28 -8.39 13.04
C TYR A 148 -3.48 -9.53 12.41
N GLU A 149 -2.39 -10.03 13.03
CA GLU A 149 -1.58 -11.11 12.39
C GLU A 149 -2.38 -12.41 12.24
N GLY A 150 -3.35 -12.66 13.15
CA GLY A 150 -4.28 -13.79 13.12
C GLY A 150 -5.18 -13.86 11.88
N LEU A 151 -5.26 -12.79 11.06
CA LEU A 151 -5.93 -12.83 9.76
C LEU A 151 -5.28 -13.82 8.78
N GLY A 152 -3.97 -14.05 8.90
CA GLY A 152 -3.24 -15.01 8.06
C GLY A 152 -3.51 -14.85 6.56
N LYS A 153 -3.86 -15.96 5.90
CA LYS A 153 -4.28 -16.01 4.49
C LYS A 153 -5.72 -16.51 4.27
N HIS A 154 -6.44 -16.82 5.35
CA HIS A 154 -7.71 -17.57 5.31
C HIS A 154 -7.61 -18.79 4.36
N ILE A 155 -8.55 -18.94 3.43
CA ILE A 155 -8.58 -20.01 2.39
C ILE A 155 -7.66 -19.75 1.19
N PHE A 156 -7.12 -18.54 1.05
CA PHE A 156 -6.46 -18.07 -0.18
C PHE A 156 -4.98 -18.46 -0.26
N ILE A 157 -4.34 -18.25 -1.41
CA ILE A 157 -2.93 -18.57 -1.66
C ILE A 157 -1.99 -17.82 -0.71
N ASN A 158 -2.27 -16.54 -0.43
CA ASN A 158 -1.45 -15.66 0.40
C ASN A 158 -2.28 -14.55 1.08
N ARG A 159 -1.62 -13.70 1.88
CA ARG A 159 -2.29 -12.62 2.64
C ARG A 159 -2.73 -11.43 1.77
N ALA A 160 -2.33 -11.36 0.50
CA ALA A 160 -2.74 -10.27 -0.40
C ALA A 160 -4.24 -10.36 -0.69
N ALA A 161 -4.80 -11.57 -0.86
CA ALA A 161 -6.24 -11.78 -0.97
C ALA A 161 -7.03 -11.17 0.20
N ILE A 162 -6.49 -11.25 1.43
CA ILE A 162 -7.12 -10.66 2.62
C ILE A 162 -7.03 -9.12 2.60
N LYS A 163 -5.92 -8.55 2.10
CA LYS A 163 -5.83 -7.10 1.86
C LYS A 163 -6.89 -6.64 0.85
N MET A 164 -7.09 -7.38 -0.24
CA MET A 164 -8.13 -7.08 -1.21
C MET A 164 -9.54 -7.19 -0.60
N ALA A 165 -9.79 -8.19 0.26
CA ALA A 165 -11.06 -8.30 0.99
C ALA A 165 -11.31 -7.12 1.93
N ASN A 166 -10.29 -6.68 2.67
CA ASN A 166 -10.34 -5.51 3.55
C ASN A 166 -10.57 -4.22 2.74
N MET A 167 -9.91 -4.06 1.59
CA MET A 167 -10.10 -2.90 0.71
C MET A 167 -11.48 -2.91 0.04
N ASP A 168 -11.97 -4.06 -0.42
CA ASP A 168 -13.29 -4.21 -1.02
C ASP A 168 -14.43 -3.95 -0.01
N ALA A 169 -14.22 -4.25 1.28
CA ALA A 169 -15.17 -3.86 2.33
C ALA A 169 -15.30 -2.32 2.48
N ILE A 170 -14.19 -1.59 2.30
CA ILE A 170 -14.12 -0.12 2.44
C ILE A 170 -14.63 0.58 1.16
N PHE A 171 -14.14 0.16 -0.01
CA PHE A 171 -14.33 0.86 -1.29
C PHE A 171 -15.35 0.19 -2.23
N SER A 172 -15.83 -1.01 -1.91
CA SER A 172 -16.78 -1.80 -2.73
C SER A 172 -16.34 -2.01 -4.19
N PHE A 173 -15.05 -2.29 -4.42
CA PHE A 173 -14.48 -2.55 -5.74
C PHE A 173 -15.19 -3.67 -6.52
N THR A 174 -15.74 -4.68 -5.84
CA THR A 174 -16.48 -5.79 -6.47
C THR A 174 -17.95 -5.46 -6.79
N ARG A 175 -18.41 -4.27 -6.38
CA ARG A 175 -19.75 -3.71 -6.60
C ARG A 175 -19.65 -2.25 -7.10
N PRO A 176 -19.01 -2.01 -8.26
CA PRO A 176 -18.80 -0.65 -8.77
C PRO A 176 -20.15 0.06 -9.05
N LYS A 177 -20.19 1.37 -8.81
CA LYS A 177 -21.38 2.22 -9.06
C LYS A 177 -21.84 2.20 -10.54
N HIS A 178 -20.89 2.01 -11.45
CA HIS A 178 -21.09 1.97 -12.90
C HIS A 178 -20.71 0.56 -13.43
N PRO A 179 -21.63 -0.42 -13.38
CA PRO A 179 -21.40 -1.77 -13.92
C PRO A 179 -21.29 -1.74 -15.45
N GLU A 180 -20.67 -2.78 -16.03
CA GLU A 180 -20.54 -2.92 -17.48
C GLU A 180 -21.79 -3.53 -18.12
N SER A 181 -21.95 -3.33 -19.43
CA SER A 181 -23.14 -3.76 -20.18
C SER A 181 -23.30 -5.29 -20.26
N ASP A 182 -22.22 -6.06 -20.07
CA ASP A 182 -22.25 -7.51 -19.97
C ASP A 182 -22.46 -8.03 -18.53
N ASN A 183 -22.64 -7.12 -17.56
CA ASN A 183 -22.75 -7.35 -16.12
C ASN A 183 -21.54 -8.04 -15.46
N ARG A 184 -20.39 -8.12 -16.12
CA ARG A 184 -19.16 -8.67 -15.53
C ARG A 184 -18.34 -7.56 -14.86
N LEU A 185 -17.54 -7.96 -13.88
CA LEU A 185 -16.46 -7.14 -13.34
C LEU A 185 -15.17 -7.41 -14.13
N HIS A 186 -14.77 -6.46 -14.96
CA HIS A 186 -13.46 -6.47 -15.59
C HIS A 186 -12.42 -5.85 -14.67
N PHE A 187 -11.27 -6.53 -14.51
CA PHE A 187 -10.18 -6.08 -13.66
C PHE A 187 -8.81 -6.39 -14.24
N ALA A 188 -7.82 -5.61 -13.81
CA ALA A 188 -6.41 -5.80 -14.10
C ALA A 188 -5.65 -5.96 -12.78
N ASP A 189 -4.75 -6.94 -12.67
CA ASP A 189 -3.94 -7.18 -11.47
C ASP A 189 -2.46 -7.12 -11.85
N VAL A 190 -1.85 -5.95 -11.62
CA VAL A 190 -0.50 -5.54 -12.03
C VAL A 190 0.50 -5.73 -10.89
N CYS A 191 1.75 -6.10 -11.19
CA CYS A 191 2.76 -6.32 -10.16
C CYS A 191 2.36 -7.45 -9.17
N ALA A 192 1.63 -8.47 -9.64
CA ALA A 192 0.65 -9.18 -8.81
C ALA A 192 0.97 -10.64 -8.43
N GLY A 193 2.11 -11.19 -8.87
CA GLY A 193 2.53 -12.55 -8.52
C GLY A 193 2.48 -12.85 -7.00
N PRO A 194 1.98 -14.02 -6.56
CA PRO A 194 1.45 -15.14 -7.33
C PRO A 194 -0.05 -15.06 -7.69
N GLY A 195 -0.72 -13.91 -7.50
CA GLY A 195 -2.11 -13.65 -7.90
C GLY A 195 -3.15 -13.54 -6.79
N GLY A 196 -2.76 -13.12 -5.58
CA GLY A 196 -3.68 -13.10 -4.42
C GLY A 196 -4.85 -12.10 -4.53
N PHE A 197 -4.67 -10.94 -5.18
CA PHE A 197 -5.79 -10.00 -5.39
C PHE A 197 -6.78 -10.57 -6.42
N SER A 198 -6.27 -11.06 -7.55
CA SER A 198 -7.04 -11.80 -8.57
C SER A 198 -7.84 -12.95 -7.97
N GLU A 199 -7.24 -13.77 -7.13
CA GLU A 199 -7.90 -14.90 -6.46
C GLU A 199 -9.10 -14.42 -5.63
N TYR A 200 -8.96 -13.35 -4.84
CA TYR A 200 -10.09 -12.79 -4.07
C TYR A 200 -11.21 -12.31 -4.99
N ILE A 201 -10.89 -11.56 -6.06
CA ILE A 201 -11.91 -11.01 -6.96
C ILE A 201 -12.68 -12.14 -7.65
N LEU A 202 -11.96 -13.14 -8.17
CA LEU A 202 -12.54 -14.33 -8.80
C LEU A 202 -13.35 -15.17 -7.79
N TRP A 203 -12.89 -15.30 -6.54
CA TRP A 203 -13.66 -15.93 -5.47
C TRP A 203 -14.94 -15.15 -5.09
N ARG A 204 -14.89 -13.81 -5.08
CA ARG A 204 -16.04 -12.97 -4.72
C ARG A 204 -17.09 -12.93 -5.83
N LYS A 205 -16.66 -12.82 -7.09
CA LYS A 205 -17.52 -12.62 -8.27
C LYS A 205 -17.79 -13.87 -9.08
N ARG A 206 -17.02 -14.94 -8.88
CA ARG A 206 -17.15 -16.21 -9.60
C ARG A 206 -17.12 -15.98 -11.12
N ARG A 207 -18.19 -16.37 -11.82
CA ARG A 207 -18.30 -16.25 -13.27
C ARG A 207 -18.46 -14.80 -13.75
N ASP A 208 -18.93 -13.92 -12.86
CA ASP A 208 -19.26 -12.52 -13.12
C ASP A 208 -18.02 -11.61 -12.98
N ALA A 209 -16.83 -12.15 -13.25
CA ALA A 209 -15.59 -11.39 -13.39
C ALA A 209 -14.73 -11.95 -14.54
N ARG A 210 -13.86 -11.09 -15.07
CA ARG A 210 -12.76 -11.44 -15.99
C ARG A 210 -11.54 -10.61 -15.59
N GLY A 211 -10.43 -11.29 -15.38
CA GLY A 211 -9.17 -10.69 -14.96
C GLY A 211 -8.10 -10.82 -16.03
N TRP A 212 -7.37 -9.74 -16.25
CA TRP A 212 -6.08 -9.76 -16.93
C TRP A 212 -4.98 -9.55 -15.90
N GLY A 213 -3.94 -10.33 -16.08
CA GLY A 213 -3.19 -10.89 -14.97
C GLY A 213 -1.73 -10.80 -15.21
N LEU A 214 -1.00 -10.31 -14.21
CA LEU A 214 0.27 -9.73 -14.55
C LEU A 214 1.50 -9.69 -13.66
N THR A 215 2.62 -10.20 -14.22
CA THR A 215 3.77 -10.55 -13.41
C THR A 215 5.10 -10.78 -14.14
N LEU A 216 6.26 -10.60 -13.47
CA LEU A 216 7.57 -11.14 -13.92
C LEU A 216 7.51 -12.66 -13.96
N ARG A 217 8.12 -13.24 -14.98
CA ARG A 217 8.31 -14.69 -15.04
C ARG A 217 9.17 -15.24 -13.90
N GLY A 218 8.96 -16.52 -13.59
CA GLY A 218 9.84 -17.30 -12.72
C GLY A 218 9.38 -17.36 -11.26
N LYS A 219 10.11 -16.71 -10.33
CA LYS A 219 9.81 -16.82 -8.88
C LYS A 219 8.53 -16.08 -8.50
N GLU A 220 8.37 -14.90 -9.07
CA GLU A 220 7.22 -14.03 -8.91
C GLU A 220 6.10 -14.36 -9.90
N ASP A 221 6.12 -15.55 -10.54
CA ASP A 221 5.10 -15.90 -11.55
C ASP A 221 3.73 -16.24 -10.91
N PHE A 222 2.67 -16.23 -11.73
CA PHE A 222 1.34 -16.61 -11.27
C PHE A 222 1.26 -18.06 -10.88
N ARG A 223 0.50 -18.31 -9.83
CA ARG A 223 0.15 -19.66 -9.39
C ARG A 223 -1.35 -19.84 -9.46
N VAL A 224 -1.94 -19.54 -10.63
CA VAL A 224 -3.40 -19.61 -10.87
C VAL A 224 -3.96 -21.03 -10.62
N PHE A 225 -3.14 -22.07 -10.83
CA PHE A 225 -3.47 -23.46 -10.49
C PHE A 225 -3.45 -23.76 -8.98
N SER A 226 -2.96 -22.83 -8.15
CA SER A 226 -2.92 -22.90 -6.69
C SER A 226 -3.93 -21.96 -6.02
N PHE A 227 -4.81 -21.33 -6.79
CA PHE A 227 -5.98 -20.61 -6.26
C PHE A 227 -6.96 -21.60 -5.63
N CYS A 228 -7.76 -21.14 -4.67
CA CYS A 228 -8.87 -21.91 -4.11
C CYS A 228 -9.84 -22.40 -5.22
N PRO A 229 -10.39 -23.63 -5.14
CA PRO A 229 -11.27 -24.19 -6.17
C PRO A 229 -12.48 -23.32 -6.52
N GLU A 230 -12.90 -22.50 -5.56
CA GLU A 230 -13.97 -21.51 -5.67
C GLU A 230 -13.70 -20.37 -6.67
N ALA A 231 -12.44 -20.03 -6.94
CA ALA A 231 -12.04 -18.99 -7.87
C ALA A 231 -11.88 -19.58 -9.30
N PRO A 232 -12.74 -19.23 -10.27
CA PRO A 232 -12.66 -19.78 -11.62
C PRO A 232 -11.43 -19.23 -12.36
N ARG A 233 -10.32 -19.97 -12.29
CA ARG A 233 -9.03 -19.64 -12.92
C ARG A 233 -9.11 -19.44 -14.44
N GLU A 234 -10.09 -20.04 -15.10
CA GLU A 234 -10.39 -19.83 -16.53
C GLU A 234 -10.84 -18.40 -16.86
N ASN A 235 -11.34 -17.65 -15.86
CA ASN A 235 -11.64 -16.23 -15.97
C ASN A 235 -10.42 -15.32 -15.78
N PHE A 236 -9.22 -15.88 -15.62
CA PHE A 236 -7.97 -15.14 -15.56
C PHE A 236 -7.13 -15.37 -16.82
N THR A 237 -6.33 -14.38 -17.22
CA THR A 237 -5.37 -14.54 -18.32
C THR A 237 -4.10 -13.79 -18.01
N ALA A 238 -3.00 -14.54 -17.92
CA ALA A 238 -1.68 -13.98 -17.72
C ALA A 238 -1.09 -13.53 -19.06
N VAL A 239 -0.56 -12.31 -19.12
CA VAL A 239 0.15 -11.74 -20.26
C VAL A 239 1.52 -11.25 -19.76
N TYR A 240 2.53 -11.15 -20.64
CA TYR A 240 3.93 -10.96 -20.22
C TYR A 240 4.69 -9.91 -21.06
N GLY A 241 3.99 -9.10 -21.85
CA GLY A 241 4.59 -8.08 -22.71
C GLY A 241 5.07 -8.62 -24.07
N VAL A 242 5.71 -7.76 -24.87
CA VAL A 242 6.28 -8.15 -26.17
C VAL A 242 7.52 -9.03 -26.05
N ASP A 243 8.29 -8.89 -24.95
CA ASP A 243 9.53 -9.62 -24.71
C ASP A 243 9.35 -10.90 -23.87
N ASP A 244 8.10 -11.18 -23.46
CA ASP A 244 7.71 -12.30 -22.62
C ASP A 244 8.38 -12.35 -21.23
N THR A 245 9.05 -11.26 -20.80
CA THR A 245 9.72 -11.19 -19.48
C THR A 245 8.75 -10.87 -18.35
N GLY A 246 7.81 -9.97 -18.63
CA GLY A 246 7.05 -9.29 -17.61
C GLY A 246 7.86 -8.33 -16.70
N ASP A 247 8.75 -7.46 -17.19
CA ASP A 247 9.31 -6.30 -16.42
C ASP A 247 8.61 -4.94 -16.70
N VAL A 248 8.02 -4.28 -15.66
CA VAL A 248 7.19 -3.03 -15.81
C VAL A 248 7.96 -1.90 -16.43
N THR A 249 9.26 -1.93 -16.24
CA THR A 249 10.10 -0.83 -16.63
C THR A 249 10.31 -0.83 -18.14
N VAL A 250 9.86 -1.87 -18.87
CA VAL A 250 9.90 -1.91 -20.34
C VAL A 250 8.64 -1.25 -20.92
N THR A 251 8.77 -0.04 -21.47
CA THR A 251 7.67 0.73 -22.08
C THR A 251 6.91 -0.03 -23.19
N ASP A 252 7.59 -0.86 -23.98
CA ASP A 252 6.94 -1.66 -25.03
C ASP A 252 6.12 -2.83 -24.46
N ASN A 253 6.47 -3.30 -23.25
CA ASN A 253 5.59 -4.16 -22.49
C ASN A 253 4.35 -3.35 -22.07
N ILE A 254 4.46 -2.13 -21.53
CA ILE A 254 3.28 -1.29 -21.15
C ILE A 254 2.41 -0.91 -22.37
N ARG A 255 2.96 -0.92 -23.58
CA ARG A 255 2.17 -0.76 -24.80
C ARG A 255 1.49 -2.06 -25.20
N ASN A 256 2.19 -3.19 -25.14
CA ASN A 256 1.60 -4.52 -25.25
C ASN A 256 0.50 -4.74 -24.20
N PHE A 257 0.62 -4.10 -23.03
CA PHE A 257 -0.41 -4.05 -22.01
C PHE A 257 -1.68 -3.49 -22.62
N SER A 258 -1.63 -2.22 -23.02
CA SER A 258 -2.77 -1.53 -23.60
C SER A 258 -3.32 -2.19 -24.87
N GLU A 259 -2.48 -2.82 -25.70
CA GLU A 259 -2.89 -3.38 -26.98
C GLU A 259 -3.43 -4.82 -26.92
N THR A 260 -2.89 -5.68 -26.06
CA THR A 260 -3.26 -7.11 -26.00
C THR A 260 -4.06 -7.49 -24.77
N GLY A 261 -4.11 -6.62 -23.76
CA GLY A 261 -4.62 -6.97 -22.44
C GLY A 261 -3.52 -7.43 -21.47
N LEU A 262 -2.51 -6.57 -21.26
CA LEU A 262 -1.87 -6.21 -19.96
C LEU A 262 -0.50 -6.88 -19.53
N ASP A 263 0.64 -6.15 -19.28
CA ASP A 263 2.11 -6.47 -18.93
C ASP A 263 2.71 -6.39 -17.43
N VAL A 264 3.55 -7.36 -16.88
CA VAL A 264 4.69 -7.29 -15.81
C VAL A 264 4.72 -7.29 -14.18
N THR A 265 5.94 -7.34 -13.50
CA THR A 265 6.35 -6.92 -12.06
C THR A 265 7.83 -6.37 -11.73
N GLY A 266 8.20 -6.19 -10.41
CA GLY A 266 9.51 -5.87 -9.73
C GLY A 266 9.53 -6.01 -8.14
N ASP A 267 10.60 -5.63 -7.38
CA ASP A 267 10.81 -5.83 -5.87
C ASP A 267 11.51 -4.66 -5.04
N GLU A 268 11.76 -4.80 -3.72
CA GLU A 268 11.77 -3.78 -2.63
C GLU A 268 13.08 -3.61 -1.77
N ASN A 269 13.49 -2.37 -1.39
CA ASN A 269 13.84 -1.98 0.03
C ASN A 269 14.28 -0.51 0.26
N ASN A 270 14.85 0.22 -0.70
CA ASN A 270 14.73 1.70 -0.70
C ASN A 270 13.39 2.02 -1.36
N GLN A 271 12.30 1.55 -0.76
CA GLN A 271 11.04 1.33 -1.48
C GLN A 271 10.49 2.58 -2.17
N GLU A 272 10.57 3.77 -1.57
CA GLU A 272 10.16 4.98 -2.28
C GLU A 272 11.05 5.21 -3.52
N THR A 273 12.37 5.41 -3.38
CA THR A 273 13.25 5.74 -4.52
C THR A 273 13.47 4.61 -5.53
N ARG A 274 13.53 3.33 -5.10
CA ARG A 274 13.67 2.15 -5.99
C ARG A 274 12.35 1.78 -6.65
N SER A 275 11.24 1.84 -5.92
CA SER A 275 9.93 1.55 -6.50
C SER A 275 9.28 2.79 -7.14
N LYS A 276 9.92 3.97 -7.16
CA LYS A 276 9.35 5.15 -7.85
C LYS A 276 9.10 4.89 -9.33
N GLN A 277 10.03 4.21 -10.02
CA GLN A 277 9.85 3.78 -11.41
C GLN A 277 8.70 2.76 -11.50
N LEU A 278 8.65 1.79 -10.58
CA LEU A 278 7.61 0.74 -10.51
C LEU A 278 6.19 1.33 -10.27
N ILE A 279 6.07 2.34 -9.40
CA ILE A 279 4.80 3.03 -9.08
C ILE A 279 4.41 3.94 -10.26
N LEU A 280 5.35 4.68 -10.84
CA LEU A 280 5.13 5.46 -12.06
C LEU A 280 4.62 4.58 -13.20
N CYS A 281 5.24 3.41 -13.41
CA CYS A 281 4.83 2.50 -14.47
C CYS A 281 3.46 1.89 -14.19
N GLN A 282 3.14 1.48 -12.96
CA GLN A 282 1.79 1.03 -12.57
C GLN A 282 0.72 2.13 -12.79
N ILE A 283 1.06 3.40 -12.56
CA ILE A 283 0.14 4.53 -12.81
C ILE A 283 -0.01 4.81 -14.32
N ALA A 284 1.08 4.79 -15.10
CA ALA A 284 1.04 4.94 -16.56
C ALA A 284 0.20 3.82 -17.19
N THR A 285 0.47 2.59 -16.77
CA THR A 285 -0.28 1.37 -17.04
C THR A 285 -1.77 1.56 -16.78
N MET A 286 -2.16 2.00 -15.58
CA MET A 286 -3.56 2.32 -15.26
C MET A 286 -4.16 3.37 -16.19
N LEU A 287 -3.44 4.48 -16.46
CA LEU A 287 -3.92 5.56 -17.33
C LEU A 287 -4.12 5.11 -18.78
N CYS A 288 -3.39 4.10 -19.24
CA CYS A 288 -3.58 3.53 -20.57
C CYS A 288 -4.86 2.71 -20.72
N THR A 289 -5.42 2.12 -19.64
CA THR A 289 -6.42 1.04 -19.80
C THR A 289 -7.57 1.02 -18.80
N LEU A 290 -7.49 1.77 -17.70
CA LEU A 290 -8.65 1.92 -16.82
C LEU A 290 -9.69 2.75 -17.55
N ARG A 291 -10.89 2.18 -17.72
CA ARG A 291 -12.02 2.88 -18.35
C ARG A 291 -12.53 4.04 -17.50
N GLU A 292 -13.28 4.93 -18.13
CA GLU A 292 -14.05 5.97 -17.43
C GLU A 292 -14.96 5.36 -16.35
N HIS A 293 -15.07 6.06 -15.21
CA HIS A 293 -15.65 5.61 -13.95
C HIS A 293 -15.04 4.33 -13.35
N GLY A 294 -13.88 3.87 -13.85
CA GLY A 294 -13.11 2.80 -13.26
C GLY A 294 -12.49 3.22 -11.92
N ASN A 295 -12.15 2.22 -11.08
CA ASN A 295 -11.46 2.42 -9.81
C ASN A 295 -10.04 1.86 -9.87
N PHE A 296 -9.13 2.46 -9.11
CA PHE A 296 -7.73 2.07 -9.02
C PHE A 296 -7.30 1.95 -7.56
N PHE A 297 -6.39 1.03 -7.27
CA PHE A 297 -5.55 1.13 -6.10
C PHE A 297 -4.13 0.64 -6.42
N CYS A 298 -3.12 1.25 -5.81
CA CYS A 298 -1.73 0.86 -5.96
C CYS A 298 -1.07 0.84 -4.59
N LYS A 299 -0.24 -0.20 -4.36
CA LYS A 299 0.64 -0.24 -3.20
C LYS A 299 1.67 0.87 -3.34
N ILE A 300 1.83 1.68 -2.31
CA ILE A 300 2.85 2.72 -2.21
C ILE A 300 3.54 2.64 -0.86
N PHE A 301 4.64 3.37 -0.73
CA PHE A 301 5.46 3.35 0.48
C PHE A 301 5.48 4.74 1.10
N ASP A 302 6.63 5.19 1.62
CA ASP A 302 6.75 6.57 2.09
C ASP A 302 6.44 7.57 0.95
N VAL A 303 5.92 8.74 1.35
CA VAL A 303 5.44 9.81 0.44
C VAL A 303 6.13 11.10 0.89
N PHE A 304 7.46 11.09 0.85
CA PHE A 304 8.29 12.19 1.35
C PHE A 304 9.06 12.89 0.22
N THR A 305 9.01 12.37 -1.01
CA THR A 305 9.68 12.98 -2.17
C THR A 305 8.70 13.73 -3.09
N PRO A 306 9.16 14.83 -3.72
CA PRO A 306 8.42 15.53 -4.79
C PRO A 306 7.93 14.61 -5.91
N PHE A 307 8.73 13.60 -6.28
CA PHE A 307 8.38 12.60 -7.29
C PHE A 307 7.09 11.85 -6.94
N THR A 308 7.01 11.28 -5.72
CA THR A 308 5.85 10.51 -5.27
C THR A 308 4.63 11.42 -5.08
N VAL A 309 4.83 12.62 -4.54
CA VAL A 309 3.74 13.59 -4.38
C VAL A 309 3.20 14.05 -5.73
N GLY A 310 4.07 14.23 -6.74
CA GLY A 310 3.67 14.51 -8.12
C GLY A 310 2.81 13.40 -8.74
N LEU A 311 3.14 12.13 -8.51
CA LEU A 311 2.31 10.99 -8.95
C LEU A 311 0.93 11.00 -8.28
N LEU A 312 0.88 11.27 -6.97
CA LEU A 312 -0.36 11.38 -6.21
C LEU A 312 -1.20 12.59 -6.64
N TYR A 313 -0.58 13.70 -7.03
CA TYR A 313 -1.29 14.86 -7.59
C TYR A 313 -1.91 14.53 -8.96
N ILE A 314 -1.20 13.79 -9.82
CA ILE A 314 -1.78 13.29 -11.09
C ILE A 314 -3.03 12.44 -10.82
N LEU A 315 -2.99 11.53 -9.84
CA LEU A 315 -4.16 10.72 -9.46
C LEU A 315 -5.30 11.59 -8.91
N TYR A 316 -5.01 12.53 -8.00
CA TYR A 316 -5.97 13.51 -7.49
C TYR A 316 -6.64 14.37 -8.58
N ARG A 317 -5.92 14.63 -9.68
CA ARG A 317 -6.41 15.36 -10.87
C ARG A 317 -7.08 14.48 -11.93
N SER A 318 -7.16 13.15 -11.70
CA SER A 318 -7.70 12.17 -12.66
C SER A 318 -8.97 11.46 -12.17
N PHE A 319 -9.15 11.32 -10.85
CA PHE A 319 -10.28 10.64 -10.20
C PHE A 319 -11.23 11.62 -9.50
N GLU A 320 -12.50 11.23 -9.28
CA GLU A 320 -13.47 12.02 -8.50
C GLU A 320 -13.05 12.16 -7.04
N GLU A 321 -12.52 11.08 -6.45
CA GLU A 321 -12.07 11.03 -5.05
C GLU A 321 -10.81 10.14 -4.96
N ILE A 322 -9.84 10.52 -4.13
CA ILE A 322 -8.67 9.69 -3.81
C ILE A 322 -8.57 9.43 -2.30
N SER A 323 -7.85 8.38 -1.92
CA SER A 323 -7.50 8.14 -0.52
C SER A 323 -6.13 7.48 -0.37
N ILE A 324 -5.31 7.97 0.57
CA ILE A 324 -4.12 7.28 1.05
C ILE A 324 -4.50 6.54 2.33
N ILE A 325 -4.46 5.21 2.30
CA ILE A 325 -4.93 4.37 3.40
C ILE A 325 -3.89 3.31 3.79
N LYS A 326 -3.77 3.05 5.11
CA LYS A 326 -3.10 1.87 5.66
C LYS A 326 -4.17 0.90 6.19
N PRO A 327 -4.58 -0.13 5.43
CA PRO A 327 -5.59 -1.09 5.89
C PRO A 327 -5.10 -1.89 7.10
N TYR A 328 -6.00 -2.37 7.96
CA TYR A 328 -5.65 -3.22 9.12
C TYR A 328 -4.89 -4.52 8.76
N THR A 329 -5.00 -4.96 7.51
CA THR A 329 -4.23 -6.07 6.91
C THR A 329 -2.76 -5.73 6.60
N CYS A 330 -2.38 -4.45 6.61
CA CYS A 330 -0.99 -4.01 6.57
C CYS A 330 -0.39 -4.07 7.97
N ARG A 331 0.90 -4.43 8.08
CA ARG A 331 1.56 -4.49 9.39
C ARG A 331 1.78 -3.06 9.90
N PRO A 332 1.52 -2.76 11.19
CA PRO A 332 1.58 -1.37 11.67
C PRO A 332 2.98 -0.77 11.52
N ALA A 333 4.02 -1.55 11.83
CA ALA A 333 5.43 -1.12 11.84
C ALA A 333 6.10 -0.91 10.46
N ASN A 334 5.40 -1.04 9.32
CA ASN A 334 5.98 -0.91 7.98
C ASN A 334 5.46 0.29 7.18
N SER A 335 6.19 0.69 6.13
CA SER A 335 5.80 1.79 5.24
C SER A 335 4.73 1.45 4.20
N GLU A 336 4.24 0.20 4.17
CA GLU A 336 3.18 -0.20 3.25
C GLU A 336 1.88 0.54 3.55
N ARG A 337 1.37 1.24 2.52
CA ARG A 337 0.05 1.84 2.44
C ARG A 337 -0.43 1.77 0.98
N TYR A 338 -1.64 2.22 0.71
CA TYR A 338 -2.23 2.20 -0.63
C TYR A 338 -2.74 3.59 -1.01
N ILE A 339 -2.50 4.01 -2.25
CA ILE A 339 -3.26 5.07 -2.89
C ILE A 339 -4.45 4.43 -3.60
N VAL A 340 -5.63 5.02 -3.42
CA VAL A 340 -6.90 4.62 -4.05
C VAL A 340 -7.38 5.80 -4.88
N GLY A 341 -7.86 5.53 -6.10
CA GLY A 341 -8.61 6.45 -6.93
C GLY A 341 -9.99 5.88 -7.22
N MET A 342 -11.04 6.62 -6.90
CA MET A 342 -12.44 6.25 -7.12
C MET A 342 -13.00 7.06 -8.29
N ASN A 343 -13.64 6.37 -9.24
CA ASN A 343 -14.26 6.92 -10.44
C ASN A 343 -13.28 7.79 -11.28
N LEU A 344 -12.60 7.19 -12.27
CA LEU A 344 -11.77 7.92 -13.24
C LEU A 344 -12.62 8.86 -14.11
N VAL A 345 -12.26 10.14 -14.20
CA VAL A 345 -13.06 11.21 -14.87
C VAL A 345 -12.35 11.79 -16.11
N ARG A 346 -11.03 11.70 -16.17
CA ARG A 346 -10.23 12.60 -17.01
C ARG A 346 -10.15 12.14 -18.47
N ARG A 347 -10.23 13.12 -19.39
CA ARG A 347 -10.18 12.91 -20.85
C ARG A 347 -8.76 12.77 -21.43
N ASP A 348 -7.74 13.29 -20.72
CA ASP A 348 -6.35 13.38 -21.22
C ASP A 348 -5.45 12.21 -20.81
N ASN A 349 -6.01 11.08 -20.35
CA ASN A 349 -5.23 10.01 -19.68
C ASN A 349 -4.04 9.53 -20.53
N LEU A 350 -4.22 9.43 -21.85
CA LEU A 350 -3.15 9.04 -22.78
C LEU A 350 -2.01 10.07 -22.88
N LYS A 351 -2.32 11.38 -22.80
CA LYS A 351 -1.31 12.46 -22.79
C LYS A 351 -0.46 12.40 -21.52
N ILE A 352 -1.10 12.11 -20.38
CA ILE A 352 -0.42 11.92 -19.10
C ILE A 352 0.39 10.61 -19.10
N ALA A 353 -0.18 9.52 -19.63
CA ALA A 353 0.50 8.24 -19.76
C ALA A 353 1.78 8.38 -20.59
N GLU A 354 1.73 8.98 -21.79
CA GLU A 354 2.91 9.19 -22.64
C GLU A 354 3.98 10.09 -21.98
N HIS A 355 3.60 11.06 -21.15
CA HIS A 355 4.55 11.82 -20.32
C HIS A 355 5.23 10.93 -19.27
N LEU A 356 4.48 10.08 -18.57
CA LEU A 356 5.05 9.11 -17.63
C LEU A 356 5.93 8.08 -18.35
N LEU A 357 5.52 7.54 -19.50
CA LEU A 357 6.32 6.61 -20.31
C LEU A 357 7.62 7.27 -20.81
N THR A 358 7.58 8.55 -21.19
CA THR A 358 8.79 9.33 -21.53
C THR A 358 9.75 9.43 -20.34
N ILE A 359 9.23 9.61 -19.11
CA ILE A 359 10.03 9.61 -17.89
C ILE A 359 10.56 8.20 -17.57
N ASN A 360 9.78 7.15 -17.82
CA ASN A 360 10.23 5.76 -17.66
C ASN A 360 11.42 5.45 -18.58
N ASP A 361 11.33 5.81 -19.87
CA ASP A 361 12.42 5.66 -20.84
C ASP A 361 13.68 6.42 -20.42
N LEU A 362 13.51 7.61 -19.81
CA LEU A 362 14.61 8.41 -19.29
C LEU A 362 15.26 7.73 -18.07
N LEU A 363 14.47 7.28 -17.10
CA LEU A 363 14.93 6.52 -15.93
C LEU A 363 15.67 5.24 -16.35
N ASN A 364 15.18 4.53 -17.37
CA ASN A 364 15.86 3.36 -17.93
C ASN A 364 17.26 3.67 -18.48
N ARG A 365 17.42 4.79 -19.19
CA ARG A 365 18.74 5.26 -19.68
C ARG A 365 19.64 5.69 -18.52
N MET A 366 19.07 6.28 -17.48
CA MET A 366 19.77 6.73 -16.27
C MET A 366 20.12 5.60 -15.28
N LYS A 367 19.60 4.38 -15.42
CA LYS A 367 19.86 3.23 -14.50
C LYS A 367 21.36 3.07 -14.14
N LYS A 368 22.28 3.36 -15.06
CA LYS A 368 23.75 3.27 -14.87
C LYS A 368 24.47 4.58 -14.50
N GLY A 369 23.80 5.74 -14.57
CA GLY A 369 24.38 7.05 -14.27
C GLY A 369 24.26 7.47 -12.81
N GLU A 370 24.59 8.73 -12.52
CA GLU A 370 24.37 9.38 -11.21
C GLU A 370 23.18 10.36 -11.23
N ASP A 371 22.74 10.77 -12.43
CA ASP A 371 21.56 11.61 -12.63
C ASP A 371 20.26 10.91 -12.22
N ASP A 372 19.28 11.68 -11.78
CA ASP A 372 17.96 11.15 -11.40
C ASP A 372 16.81 12.12 -11.70
N VAL A 373 15.61 11.59 -11.98
CA VAL A 373 14.39 12.39 -12.16
C VAL A 373 13.77 12.64 -10.78
N THR A 374 13.79 13.88 -10.31
CA THR A 374 13.35 14.24 -8.95
C THR A 374 11.91 14.76 -8.90
N HIS A 375 11.43 15.34 -10.01
CA HIS A 375 10.07 15.85 -10.14
C HIS A 375 9.47 15.37 -11.46
N ILE A 376 8.19 14.97 -11.46
CA ILE A 376 7.45 14.63 -12.68
C ILE A 376 6.49 15.74 -13.14
N ILE A 377 6.21 16.68 -12.26
CA ILE A 377 5.48 17.94 -12.47
C ILE A 377 6.18 19.02 -11.62
N GLU A 378 6.14 20.30 -12.02
CA GLU A 378 6.73 21.42 -11.27
C GLU A 378 6.12 21.52 -9.85
N GLU A 379 6.96 21.74 -8.82
CA GLU A 379 6.52 21.75 -7.42
C GLU A 379 5.50 22.84 -7.13
N GLU A 380 5.62 23.98 -7.81
CA GLU A 380 4.73 25.12 -7.72
C GLU A 380 3.30 24.80 -8.19
N ILE A 381 3.09 23.71 -8.94
CA ILE A 381 1.75 23.30 -9.42
C ILE A 381 0.95 22.67 -8.28
N TYR A 382 1.50 21.65 -7.60
CA TYR A 382 0.80 20.99 -6.50
C TYR A 382 0.85 21.82 -5.21
N SER A 383 1.92 22.60 -4.99
CA SER A 383 2.07 23.41 -3.77
C SER A 383 1.07 24.57 -3.68
N ARG A 384 0.43 24.96 -4.80
CA ARG A 384 -0.67 25.94 -4.82
C ARG A 384 -2.03 25.36 -4.41
N ASP A 385 -2.18 24.03 -4.42
CA ASP A 385 -3.41 23.36 -3.97
C ASP A 385 -3.27 23.01 -2.48
N GLU A 386 -3.54 23.97 -1.61
CA GLU A 386 -3.46 23.78 -0.15
C GLU A 386 -4.36 22.65 0.37
N LYS A 387 -5.48 22.36 -0.31
CA LYS A 387 -6.38 21.26 0.06
C LYS A 387 -5.69 19.91 -0.16
N PHE A 388 -5.00 19.75 -1.29
CA PHE A 388 -4.15 18.59 -1.57
C PHE A 388 -2.94 18.54 -0.63
N MET A 389 -2.23 19.65 -0.44
CA MET A 389 -1.02 19.69 0.40
C MET A 389 -1.30 19.37 1.87
N GLU A 390 -2.37 19.94 2.44
CA GLU A 390 -2.79 19.62 3.81
C GLU A 390 -3.21 18.15 3.94
N TYR A 391 -3.86 17.58 2.92
CA TYR A 391 -4.17 16.15 2.90
C TYR A 391 -2.91 15.27 2.92
N ILE A 392 -1.89 15.59 2.11
CA ILE A 392 -0.61 14.87 2.10
C ILE A 392 0.09 14.97 3.46
N ARG A 393 0.21 16.18 4.03
CA ARG A 393 0.84 16.41 5.35
C ARG A 393 0.12 15.64 6.46
N ARG A 394 -1.21 15.72 6.52
CA ARG A 394 -2.06 15.03 7.49
C ARG A 394 -1.96 13.50 7.37
N SER A 395 -2.01 12.98 6.15
CA SER A 395 -1.83 11.55 5.85
C SER A 395 -0.45 11.04 6.32
N ASN A 396 0.63 11.73 5.94
CA ASN A 396 1.98 11.40 6.36
C ASN A 396 2.12 11.42 7.89
N LEU A 397 1.66 12.48 8.55
CA LEU A 397 1.72 12.62 10.01
C LEU A 397 1.00 11.48 10.75
N ASN A 398 -0.20 11.12 10.30
CA ASN A 398 -0.99 10.07 10.93
C ASN A 398 -0.32 8.69 10.78
N ILE A 399 0.13 8.35 9.56
CA ILE A 399 0.71 7.02 9.31
C ILE A 399 2.11 6.90 9.95
N ILE A 400 2.89 7.99 10.08
CA ILE A 400 4.14 7.94 10.87
C ILE A 400 3.84 7.69 12.36
N LYS A 401 2.79 8.29 12.95
CA LYS A 401 2.41 8.01 14.34
C LYS A 401 2.06 6.53 14.55
N GLU A 402 1.24 5.96 13.66
CA GLU A 402 0.91 4.53 13.68
C GLU A 402 2.15 3.64 13.53
N GLN A 403 3.07 3.98 12.62
CA GLN A 403 4.32 3.24 12.45
C GLN A 403 5.21 3.30 13.69
N LEU A 404 5.32 4.46 14.34
CA LEU A 404 6.10 4.63 15.57
C LEU A 404 5.48 3.87 16.75
N GLU A 405 4.14 3.82 16.88
CA GLU A 405 3.47 2.95 17.88
C GLU A 405 3.71 1.46 17.57
N GLY A 406 3.60 1.06 16.31
CA GLY A 406 3.85 -0.30 15.84
C GLY A 406 5.29 -0.75 16.06
N LEU A 407 6.27 0.12 15.76
CA LEU A 407 7.70 -0.12 15.98
C LEU A 407 8.02 -0.16 17.47
N SER A 408 7.51 0.79 18.27
CA SER A 408 7.66 0.77 19.73
C SER A 408 7.10 -0.52 20.36
N THR A 409 5.92 -0.95 19.92
CA THR A 409 5.31 -2.22 20.36
C THR A 409 6.14 -3.42 19.92
N PHE A 410 6.64 -3.44 18.68
CA PHE A 410 7.52 -4.47 18.18
C PHE A 410 8.81 -4.60 19.00
N PHE A 411 9.48 -3.49 19.33
CA PHE A 411 10.72 -3.52 20.12
C PHE A 411 10.51 -4.06 21.54
N LYS A 412 9.37 -3.79 22.20
CA LYS A 412 9.04 -4.43 23.50
C LYS A 412 9.08 -5.96 23.44
N PHE A 413 8.65 -6.57 22.33
CA PHE A 413 8.69 -8.03 22.14
C PHE A 413 10.06 -8.57 21.66
N ILE A 414 10.98 -7.68 21.26
CA ILE A 414 12.39 -8.00 21.01
C ILE A 414 13.16 -7.95 22.33
N ASP A 415 12.93 -6.90 23.13
CA ASP A 415 13.58 -6.68 24.42
C ASP A 415 13.15 -7.72 25.46
N ASP A 416 11.86 -8.09 25.50
CA ASP A 416 11.34 -9.20 26.30
C ASP A 416 10.57 -10.22 25.42
N SER A 417 11.27 -11.28 25.06
CA SER A 417 10.72 -12.38 24.28
C SER A 417 9.72 -13.27 25.06
N SER A 418 9.64 -13.16 26.39
CA SER A 418 8.74 -13.95 27.24
C SER A 418 7.29 -13.44 27.19
N LEU A 419 7.08 -12.16 26.90
CA LEU A 419 5.77 -11.52 26.78
C LEU A 419 4.84 -12.30 25.83
N LEU A 420 3.59 -12.52 26.23
CA LEU A 420 2.57 -13.09 25.37
C LEU A 420 2.09 -12.05 24.35
N GLY A 421 1.81 -12.49 23.12
CA GLY A 421 1.18 -11.63 22.11
C GLY A 421 -0.28 -11.32 22.47
N PHE A 422 -0.91 -10.42 21.71
CA PHE A 422 -2.33 -10.08 21.92
C PHE A 422 -3.23 -11.33 21.86
N SER A 423 -3.91 -11.63 22.97
CA SER A 423 -4.82 -12.77 23.10
C SER A 423 -6.01 -12.69 22.13
N GLU A 424 -6.35 -11.46 21.74
CA GLU A 424 -7.51 -11.08 20.95
C GLU A 424 -7.37 -11.40 19.46
N GLN A 425 -6.17 -11.75 18.96
CA GLN A 425 -5.89 -11.95 17.52
C GLN A 425 -6.92 -12.86 16.81
N THR A 426 -7.37 -13.92 17.49
CA THR A 426 -8.38 -14.85 16.96
C THR A 426 -9.77 -14.21 16.86
N ASP A 427 -10.16 -13.41 17.87
CA ASP A 427 -11.45 -12.73 17.86
C ASP A 427 -11.49 -11.56 16.86
N VAL A 428 -10.41 -10.78 16.80
CA VAL A 428 -10.23 -9.72 15.82
C VAL A 428 -10.34 -10.29 14.40
N ALA A 429 -9.63 -11.38 14.10
CA ALA A 429 -9.73 -12.05 12.80
C ALA A 429 -11.15 -12.51 12.50
N ARG A 430 -11.84 -13.14 13.47
CA ARG A 430 -13.25 -13.56 13.35
C ARG A 430 -14.20 -12.39 13.08
N ARG A 431 -14.02 -11.23 13.73
CA ARG A 431 -14.83 -10.03 13.51
C ARG A 431 -14.56 -9.42 12.13
N CYS A 432 -13.30 -9.28 11.73
CA CYS A 432 -12.93 -8.84 10.38
C CYS A 432 -13.49 -9.77 9.29
N PHE A 433 -13.38 -11.09 9.42
CA PHE A 433 -13.93 -12.02 8.43
C PHE A 433 -15.45 -11.95 8.32
N LYS A 434 -16.16 -11.68 9.44
CA LYS A 434 -17.61 -11.43 9.40
C LYS A 434 -17.93 -10.13 8.65
N GLU A 435 -17.25 -9.03 9.00
CA GLU A 435 -17.43 -7.70 8.39
C GLU A 435 -17.15 -7.74 6.87
N TRP A 436 -16.04 -8.35 6.47
CA TRP A 436 -15.61 -8.45 5.08
C TRP A 436 -16.29 -9.60 4.33
N ASN A 437 -17.34 -10.21 4.89
CA ASN A 437 -18.11 -11.30 4.28
C ASN A 437 -17.23 -12.46 3.77
N LEU A 438 -16.21 -12.84 4.54
CA LEU A 438 -15.32 -13.99 4.32
C LEU A 438 -15.79 -15.21 5.14
N THR A 439 -17.07 -15.54 5.08
CA THR A 439 -17.64 -16.63 5.89
C THR A 439 -17.17 -18.02 5.44
N ASP A 440 -16.98 -18.89 6.43
CA ASP A 440 -16.52 -20.29 6.32
C ASP A 440 -17.58 -21.22 5.70
N ASP A 441 -17.93 -20.98 4.43
CA ASP A 441 -18.95 -21.74 3.68
C ASP A 441 -18.52 -23.19 3.36
N SER A 442 -17.28 -23.56 3.71
CA SER A 442 -16.71 -24.91 3.63
C SER A 442 -17.57 -26.01 4.29
N ARG A 443 -18.46 -25.63 5.21
CA ARG A 443 -19.36 -26.55 5.95
C ARG A 443 -20.70 -26.81 5.27
N ARG A 444 -21.08 -26.08 4.21
CA ARG A 444 -22.38 -26.27 3.52
C ARG A 444 -22.45 -27.51 2.62
N GLY A 445 -21.35 -28.26 2.46
CA GLY A 445 -21.23 -29.39 1.52
C GLY A 445 -21.27 -30.80 2.10
N ARG A 446 -21.36 -31.00 3.42
CA ARG A 446 -21.46 -32.36 4.02
C ARG A 446 -22.90 -32.67 4.46
N PRO A 447 -23.58 -33.66 3.86
CA PRO A 447 -24.83 -34.14 4.42
C PRO A 447 -24.56 -34.78 5.80
N PRO A 448 -25.51 -34.70 6.76
CA PRO A 448 -25.32 -35.30 8.07
C PRO A 448 -25.20 -36.82 7.94
N SER A 449 -24.03 -37.37 8.26
CA SER A 449 -23.81 -38.82 8.26
C SER A 449 -24.62 -39.47 9.37
N ASN A 450 -25.68 -40.16 8.99
CA ASN A 450 -26.55 -40.89 9.90
C ASN A 450 -25.82 -42.16 10.39
N SER A 451 -25.18 -42.10 11.55
CA SER A 451 -24.60 -43.28 12.23
C SER A 451 -25.14 -43.40 13.66
N GLY A 452 -25.85 -44.50 13.90
CA GLY A 452 -26.58 -44.75 15.13
C GLY A 452 -25.71 -45.11 16.35
N LYS A 453 -26.39 -45.16 17.48
CA LYS A 453 -25.96 -45.58 18.82
C LYS A 453 -24.93 -46.74 18.84
N SER A 454 -23.80 -46.52 19.53
CA SER A 454 -23.15 -47.58 20.32
C SER A 454 -22.36 -47.01 21.50
N ASN A 455 -22.53 -47.67 22.66
CA ASN A 455 -22.14 -47.32 24.02
C ASN A 455 -20.81 -46.60 24.29
N SER A 456 -20.86 -45.84 25.39
CA SER A 456 -19.75 -45.42 26.24
C SER A 456 -18.69 -46.49 26.50
N HIS A 457 -17.41 -46.09 26.49
CA HIS A 457 -16.43 -46.38 27.54
C HIS A 457 -15.52 -45.15 27.67
N GLY A 458 -15.34 -44.64 28.90
CA GLY A 458 -14.56 -43.44 29.14
C GLY A 458 -13.09 -43.75 29.38
N TYR A 459 -12.20 -43.00 28.73
CA TYR A 459 -10.83 -42.79 29.20
C TYR A 459 -10.43 -41.33 28.95
N ASN A 460 -10.13 -40.61 30.03
CA ASN A 460 -9.43 -39.34 29.95
C ASN A 460 -8.02 -39.58 29.39
N ARG A 461 -7.64 -38.85 28.35
CA ARG A 461 -6.22 -38.54 28.12
C ARG A 461 -6.04 -37.21 27.40
N GLU A 462 -5.32 -36.32 28.06
CA GLU A 462 -4.89 -35.04 27.51
C GLU A 462 -4.05 -35.28 26.24
N SER A 463 -4.31 -34.50 25.19
CA SER A 463 -3.39 -34.35 24.05
C SER A 463 -3.64 -33.04 23.32
N SER A 464 -3.23 -31.95 23.96
CA SER A 464 -3.07 -30.65 23.30
C SER A 464 -2.00 -30.76 22.20
N GLN A 465 -2.41 -30.93 20.94
CA GLN A 465 -1.50 -30.79 19.80
C GLN A 465 -1.63 -29.37 19.21
N PRO A 466 -0.55 -28.56 19.22
CA PRO A 466 -0.59 -27.23 18.62
C PRO A 466 -0.61 -27.33 17.09
N TYR A 467 -1.31 -26.38 16.47
CA TYR A 467 -1.30 -26.16 15.02
C TYR A 467 0.15 -26.02 14.53
N ARG A 468 0.58 -26.86 13.57
CA ARG A 468 1.93 -26.77 13.00
C ARG A 468 2.07 -25.51 12.16
N ASP A 469 3.00 -24.64 12.57
CA ASP A 469 3.36 -23.41 11.87
C ASP A 469 4.02 -23.73 10.52
N SER A 470 3.31 -23.45 9.42
CA SER A 470 3.79 -23.66 8.05
C SER A 470 4.37 -22.37 7.45
N ASN A 471 5.37 -21.79 8.12
CA ASN A 471 6.22 -20.71 7.59
C ASN A 471 7.69 -21.15 7.52
N GLN A 472 7.97 -22.26 6.83
CA GLN A 472 9.32 -22.53 6.34
C GLN A 472 9.53 -21.86 4.97
N PRO A 473 10.76 -21.39 4.65
CA PRO A 473 11.07 -20.91 3.30
C PRO A 473 10.92 -22.05 2.29
N TYR A 474 10.19 -21.80 1.20
CA TYR A 474 9.92 -22.77 0.14
C TYR A 474 11.19 -23.50 -0.33
N ARG A 475 11.28 -24.79 -0.03
CA ARG A 475 12.18 -25.76 -0.67
C ARG A 475 11.33 -26.92 -1.18
N ASP A 476 10.87 -26.81 -2.42
CA ASP A 476 10.12 -27.86 -3.11
C ASP A 476 10.79 -28.18 -4.45
N SER A 477 11.79 -29.05 -4.42
CA SER A 477 12.45 -29.59 -5.61
C SER A 477 11.52 -30.47 -6.46
N ASN A 478 10.43 -30.97 -5.86
CA ASN A 478 9.53 -31.95 -6.48
C ASN A 478 8.37 -31.28 -7.26
N VAL A 479 8.15 -29.97 -7.10
CA VAL A 479 7.21 -29.20 -7.93
C VAL A 479 7.85 -28.88 -9.29
N TYR A 480 9.12 -28.45 -9.28
CA TYR A 480 9.89 -28.13 -10.49
C TYR A 480 9.96 -29.27 -11.52
N GLN A 481 9.99 -30.54 -11.08
CA GLN A 481 9.98 -31.68 -11.99
C GLN A 481 8.61 -31.88 -12.66
N ARG A 482 7.52 -31.68 -11.90
CA ARG A 482 6.14 -31.78 -12.44
C ARG A 482 5.80 -30.64 -13.41
N ASP A 483 6.45 -29.49 -13.24
CA ASP A 483 6.33 -28.33 -14.14
C ASP A 483 7.14 -28.44 -15.44
N GLN A 484 8.05 -29.42 -15.58
CA GLN A 484 8.70 -29.69 -16.87
C GLN A 484 7.82 -30.56 -17.78
N GLU A 485 6.99 -31.44 -17.21
CA GLU A 485 6.10 -32.34 -17.95
C GLU A 485 4.81 -31.65 -18.46
N THR A 486 4.42 -30.52 -17.86
CA THR A 486 3.18 -29.80 -18.21
C THR A 486 3.36 -28.67 -19.23
N ARG A 487 4.59 -28.19 -19.46
CA ARG A 487 4.91 -27.10 -20.40
C ARG A 487 4.40 -27.32 -21.83
N PRO A 488 4.59 -28.50 -22.48
CA PRO A 488 4.11 -28.71 -23.85
C PRO A 488 2.59 -28.55 -23.97
N ARG A 489 1.86 -29.10 -22.98
CA ARG A 489 0.38 -29.04 -22.92
C ARG A 489 -0.17 -27.64 -22.65
N GLN A 490 0.64 -26.72 -22.15
CA GLN A 490 0.24 -25.31 -22.03
C GLN A 490 0.30 -24.62 -23.40
N GLN A 491 1.40 -24.78 -24.15
CA GLN A 491 1.51 -24.20 -25.50
C GLN A 491 0.42 -24.73 -26.46
N GLU A 492 0.23 -26.05 -26.52
CA GLU A 492 -0.77 -26.71 -27.39
C GLU A 492 -2.22 -26.25 -27.12
N MET A 493 -2.54 -25.79 -25.90
CA MET A 493 -3.89 -25.38 -25.53
C MET A 493 -4.22 -23.93 -25.92
N TYR A 494 -3.22 -23.06 -26.04
CA TYR A 494 -3.41 -21.63 -26.34
C TYR A 494 -3.19 -21.28 -27.82
N GLU A 495 -2.44 -22.11 -28.57
CA GLU A 495 -2.16 -21.87 -29.99
C GLU A 495 -3.43 -21.62 -30.85
N PRO A 496 -4.52 -22.41 -30.75
CA PRO A 496 -5.72 -22.19 -31.56
C PRO A 496 -6.43 -20.85 -31.27
N VAL A 497 -6.34 -20.35 -30.04
CA VAL A 497 -6.94 -19.08 -29.61
C VAL A 497 -6.12 -17.90 -30.13
N ILE A 498 -4.78 -18.04 -30.15
CA ILE A 498 -3.86 -17.05 -30.71
C ILE A 498 -4.05 -16.97 -32.24
N GLU A 499 -4.25 -18.10 -32.92
CA GLU A 499 -4.53 -18.17 -34.36
C GLU A 499 -5.84 -17.45 -34.73
N ASP A 500 -6.93 -17.71 -34.01
CA ASP A 500 -8.24 -17.06 -34.22
C ASP A 500 -8.18 -15.53 -34.02
N VAL A 501 -7.45 -15.07 -32.99
CA VAL A 501 -7.22 -13.63 -32.77
C VAL A 501 -6.38 -13.02 -33.91
N ARG A 502 -5.34 -13.71 -34.40
CA ARG A 502 -4.54 -13.28 -35.55
C ARG A 502 -5.37 -13.16 -36.83
N GLN A 503 -6.21 -14.16 -37.12
CA GLN A 503 -7.08 -14.16 -38.31
C GLN A 503 -8.13 -13.04 -38.23
N LYS A 504 -8.79 -12.86 -37.08
CA LYS A 504 -9.73 -11.74 -36.86
C LYS A 504 -9.06 -10.37 -37.01
N ARG A 505 -7.79 -10.22 -36.60
CA ARG A 505 -7.01 -8.98 -36.81
C ARG A 505 -6.70 -8.75 -38.29
N GLN A 506 -6.33 -9.77 -39.06
CA GLN A 506 -6.11 -9.63 -40.52
C GLN A 506 -7.38 -9.22 -41.27
N VAL A 507 -8.54 -9.83 -40.95
CA VAL A 507 -9.83 -9.46 -41.56
C VAL A 507 -10.19 -8.01 -41.24
N LYS A 508 -10.02 -7.56 -39.97
CA LYS A 508 -10.34 -6.19 -39.55
C LYS A 508 -9.45 -5.14 -40.25
N VAL A 509 -8.15 -5.42 -40.39
CA VAL A 509 -7.20 -4.55 -41.12
C VAL A 509 -7.48 -4.54 -42.63
N ALA A 510 -7.94 -5.65 -43.21
CA ALA A 510 -8.36 -5.69 -44.62
C ALA A 510 -9.65 -4.87 -44.86
N SER A 511 -10.62 -4.92 -43.94
CA SER A 511 -11.85 -4.13 -44.02
C SER A 511 -11.65 -2.62 -43.85
N GLN A 512 -10.66 -2.18 -43.05
CA GLN A 512 -10.35 -0.76 -42.85
C GLN A 512 -9.51 -0.13 -43.97
N LYS A 513 -9.02 -0.92 -44.94
CA LYS A 513 -8.25 -0.42 -46.10
C LYS A 513 -9.10 -0.10 -47.34
N ARG A 514 -10.43 -0.17 -47.22
CA ARG A 514 -11.37 0.30 -48.24
C ARG A 514 -12.35 1.27 -47.58
N GLU A 515 -12.50 2.44 -48.18
CA GLU A 515 -13.41 3.54 -47.77
C GLU A 515 -12.99 4.37 -46.53
N THR A 516 -12.09 5.35 -46.73
CA THR A 516 -12.33 6.80 -46.46
C THR A 516 -11.19 7.68 -47.03
N PRO A 517 -11.42 9.00 -47.26
CA PRO A 517 -10.40 9.94 -47.76
C PRO A 517 -9.47 10.45 -46.65
N ALA A 518 -8.39 11.13 -47.04
CA ALA A 518 -7.37 11.65 -46.12
C ALA A 518 -7.91 12.75 -45.18
N GLU A 519 -7.88 12.48 -43.87
CA GLU A 519 -7.90 13.48 -42.80
C GLU A 519 -6.53 13.51 -42.10
N GLU A 520 -6.12 14.68 -41.61
CA GLU A 520 -4.77 14.92 -41.10
C GLU A 520 -4.52 14.24 -39.74
N GLU A 521 -3.37 13.58 -39.59
CA GLU A 521 -2.94 13.03 -38.30
C GLU A 521 -2.74 14.14 -37.24
N PRO A 522 -3.27 14.00 -36.02
CA PRO A 522 -3.01 14.94 -34.94
C PRO A 522 -1.55 14.82 -34.47
N LYS A 523 -0.70 15.74 -34.95
CA LYS A 523 0.67 15.90 -34.47
C LYS A 523 0.69 16.39 -33.02
N PHE A 524 0.84 15.45 -32.07
CA PHE A 524 1.07 15.78 -30.67
C PHE A 524 2.43 16.48 -30.49
N ALA A 525 2.38 17.81 -30.37
CA ALA A 525 3.57 18.64 -30.17
C ALA A 525 4.07 18.53 -28.72
N LEU A 526 5.11 17.72 -28.51
CA LEU A 526 5.90 17.73 -27.27
C LEU A 526 6.58 19.11 -27.14
N ASN A 527 6.52 19.74 -25.96
CA ASN A 527 6.99 21.12 -25.82
C ASN A 527 8.51 21.25 -26.05
N ALA A 528 8.96 22.45 -26.44
CA ALA A 528 10.35 22.70 -26.82
C ALA A 528 11.37 22.45 -25.70
N MET A 529 11.00 22.62 -24.43
CA MET A 529 11.89 22.32 -23.28
C MET A 529 12.03 20.81 -23.07
N THR A 530 10.95 20.04 -23.18
CA THR A 530 11.00 18.57 -23.14
C THR A 530 11.84 18.02 -24.29
N MET A 531 11.68 18.58 -25.50
CA MET A 531 12.52 18.24 -26.64
C MET A 531 13.99 18.64 -26.45
N ALA A 532 14.28 19.77 -25.79
CA ALA A 532 15.64 20.19 -25.46
C ALA A 532 16.31 19.27 -24.42
N ALA A 533 15.59 18.84 -23.38
CA ALA A 533 16.07 17.85 -22.41
C ALA A 533 16.41 16.51 -23.09
N LEU A 534 15.50 16.01 -23.93
CA LEU A 534 15.72 14.79 -24.73
C LEU A 534 16.88 14.95 -25.73
N ALA A 535 17.06 16.13 -26.33
CA ALA A 535 18.14 16.42 -27.27
C ALA A 535 19.52 16.56 -26.60
N LYS A 536 19.58 17.11 -25.37
CA LYS A 536 20.81 17.17 -24.56
C LYS A 536 21.30 15.75 -24.25
N TYR A 537 20.38 14.84 -23.93
CA TYR A 537 20.70 13.44 -23.61
C TYR A 537 20.94 12.55 -24.84
N LYS A 538 20.33 12.83 -26.01
CA LYS A 538 20.65 12.12 -27.29
C LYS A 538 22.06 12.39 -27.84
N LYS A 539 22.83 13.29 -27.23
CA LYS A 539 24.21 13.63 -27.59
C LYS A 539 25.27 13.05 -26.64
N ARG A 540 24.87 12.22 -25.68
CA ARG A 540 25.72 11.38 -24.82
C ARG A 540 25.39 9.91 -25.08
#